data_AF-A0A6S6QX46-F1
#
_entry.id   AF-A0A6S6QX46-F1
#
_cell.length_a   1.000
_cell.length_b   1.000
_cell.length_c   1.000
_cell.angle_alpha   90.00
_cell.angle_beta   90.00
_cell.angle_gamma   90.00
#
_symmetry.space_group_name_H-M   'P 1'
#
loop_
_entity.id
_entity.type
_entity.pdbx_description
1 polymer ?
#
loop_
_entity_poly.entity_id
_entity_poly.type
_entity_poly.pdbx_seq_one_letter_code
_entity_poly.pdbx_strand_id
1 'polypeptide(L)'
;MTEEVNNFNTDLKDLFVNNKFDELTEQLAKSEVAIIEEIIMHNYSIIKKYYEEEKFNLLVQYMRFVAYSSFLCEYGAKNSIIPSEEFDAMNLIFMNIHEYVTQIRNS
;
A
#
# COMPACT_ATOMS: atom_id res chain seq x y z
N MET A 1 9.68 6.27 10.51
CA MET A 1 10.48 5.76 9.40
C MET A 1 11.84 6.41 9.38
N THR A 2 12.88 5.58 9.56
CA THR A 2 14.28 5.98 9.38
C THR A 2 14.58 6.18 7.89
N GLU A 3 15.72 6.79 7.58
CA GLU A 3 16.17 6.97 6.19
C GLU A 3 16.35 5.62 5.47
N GLU A 4 16.89 4.62 6.18
CA GLU A 4 17.08 3.27 5.66
C GLU A 4 15.74 2.61 5.28
N VAL A 5 14.74 2.66 6.17
CA VAL A 5 13.41 2.09 5.89
C VAL A 5 12.72 2.86 4.77
N ASN A 6 12.94 4.17 4.66
CA ASN A 6 12.39 4.98 3.57
C ASN A 6 13.03 4.64 2.21
N ASN A 7 14.34 4.41 2.19
CA ASN A 7 15.05 3.96 0.98
C ASN A 7 14.55 2.58 0.56
N PHE A 8 14.41 1.65 1.51
CA PHE A 8 13.86 0.33 1.24
C PHE A 8 12.42 0.38 0.70
N ASN A 9 11.54 1.19 1.29
CA ASN A 9 10.19 1.42 0.76
C ASN A 9 10.20 1.98 -0.68
N THR A 10 11.18 2.83 -0.99
CA THR A 10 11.35 3.38 -2.34
C THR A 10 11.78 2.28 -3.32
N ASP A 11 12.73 1.43 -2.94
CA ASP A 11 13.19 0.30 -3.77
C ASP A 11 12.05 -0.70 -4.04
N LEU A 12 11.26 -1.05 -3.01
CA LEU A 12 10.09 -1.92 -3.15
C LEU A 12 9.05 -1.31 -4.11
N LYS A 13 8.76 -0.01 -3.98
CA LYS A 13 7.86 0.70 -4.89
C LYS A 13 8.39 0.69 -6.32
N ASP A 14 9.69 0.84 -6.53
CA ASP A 14 10.29 0.79 -7.85
C ASP A 14 10.18 -0.61 -8.47
N LEU A 15 10.38 -1.68 -7.69
CA LEU A 15 10.12 -3.05 -8.12
C LEU A 15 8.66 -3.25 -8.52
N PHE A 16 7.72 -2.74 -7.71
CA PHE A 16 6.28 -2.80 -8.00
C PHE A 16 5.92 -2.08 -9.31
N VAL A 17 6.38 -0.84 -9.49
CA VAL A 17 6.10 -0.02 -10.69
C VAL A 17 6.68 -0.66 -11.96
N ASN A 18 7.80 -1.38 -11.83
CA ASN A 18 8.44 -2.11 -12.94
C ASN A 18 7.90 -3.53 -13.13
N ASN A 19 6.83 -3.93 -12.43
CA ASN A 19 6.23 -5.28 -12.46
C ASN A 19 7.20 -6.41 -12.11
N LYS A 20 8.21 -6.14 -11.28
CA LYS A 20 9.19 -7.12 -10.80
C LYS A 20 8.69 -7.80 -9.53
N PHE A 21 7.53 -8.46 -9.60
CA PHE A 21 6.84 -9.01 -8.43
C PHE A 21 7.59 -10.14 -7.73
N ASP A 22 8.31 -10.98 -8.48
CA ASP A 22 9.14 -12.05 -7.91
C ASP A 22 10.26 -11.44 -7.04
N GLU A 23 11.00 -10.47 -7.59
CA GLU A 23 12.04 -9.74 -6.85
C GLU A 23 11.46 -8.98 -5.64
N LEU A 24 10.29 -8.37 -5.80
CA LEU A 24 9.59 -7.65 -4.72
C LEU A 24 9.24 -8.58 -3.55
N THR A 25 8.64 -9.72 -3.84
CA THR A 25 8.24 -10.69 -2.80
C THR A 25 9.46 -11.36 -2.17
N GLU A 26 10.53 -11.61 -2.92
CA GLU A 26 11.80 -12.11 -2.39
C GLU A 26 12.44 -11.12 -1.41
N GLN A 27 12.43 -9.82 -1.74
CA GLN A 27 12.92 -8.76 -0.83
C GLN A 27 12.10 -8.73 0.45
N LEU A 28 10.77 -8.70 0.34
CA LEU A 28 9.87 -8.71 1.50
C LEU A 28 10.06 -9.96 2.37
N ALA A 29 10.31 -11.13 1.79
CA ALA A 29 10.51 -12.37 2.55
C ALA A 29 11.83 -12.40 3.33
N LYS A 30 12.83 -11.61 2.91
CA LYS A 30 14.15 -11.51 3.56
C LYS A 30 14.22 -10.38 4.59
N SER A 31 13.27 -9.46 4.57
CA SER A 31 13.23 -8.32 5.49
C SER A 31 12.67 -8.69 6.86
N GLU A 32 13.03 -7.91 7.86
CA GLU A 32 12.45 -8.04 9.19
C GLU A 32 10.96 -7.66 9.18
N VAL A 33 10.14 -8.45 9.87
CA VAL A 33 8.69 -8.23 9.95
C VAL A 33 8.35 -6.81 10.41
N ALA A 34 9.07 -6.30 11.42
CA ALA A 34 8.85 -4.96 11.94
C ALA A 34 9.09 -3.84 10.90
N ILE A 35 10.06 -4.03 9.99
CA ILE A 35 10.32 -3.09 8.89
C ILE A 35 9.15 -3.09 7.90
N ILE A 36 8.65 -4.29 7.55
CA ILE A 36 7.54 -4.43 6.61
C ILE A 36 6.26 -3.82 7.22
N GLU A 37 5.99 -4.11 8.48
CA GLU A 37 4.88 -3.54 9.23
C GLU A 37 4.97 -2.01 9.28
N GLU A 38 6.14 -1.45 9.60
CA GLU A 38 6.34 0.00 9.60
C GLU A 38 6.04 0.62 8.24
N ILE A 39 6.48 0.00 7.14
CA ILE A 39 6.21 0.47 5.78
C ILE A 39 4.72 0.40 5.44
N ILE A 40 4.05 -0.72 5.77
CA ILE A 40 2.60 -0.88 5.57
C ILE A 40 1.86 0.25 6.30
N MET A 41 2.13 0.43 7.59
CA MET A 41 1.45 1.41 8.41
C MET A 41 1.73 2.84 7.94
N HIS A 42 2.97 3.13 7.56
CA HIS A 42 3.34 4.43 7.01
C HIS A 42 2.59 4.74 5.71
N ASN A 43 2.68 3.85 4.72
CA ASN A 43 2.05 4.04 3.42
C ASN A 43 0.53 4.14 3.54
N TYR A 44 -0.09 3.28 4.35
CA TYR A 44 -1.51 3.32 4.62
C TYR A 44 -1.92 4.63 5.30
N SER A 45 -1.15 5.13 6.28
CA SER A 45 -1.48 6.39 6.99
C SER A 45 -1.59 7.59 6.04
N ILE A 46 -0.74 7.65 5.00
CA ILE A 46 -0.79 8.68 3.97
C ILE A 46 -2.10 8.59 3.18
N ILE A 47 -2.46 7.39 2.74
CA ILE A 47 -3.66 7.15 1.95
C ILE A 47 -4.91 7.44 2.78
N LYS A 48 -4.97 6.92 4.00
CA LYS A 48 -6.05 7.16 4.95
C LYS A 48 -6.26 8.65 5.18
N LYS A 49 -5.20 9.42 5.38
CA LYS A 49 -5.29 10.88 5.53
C LYS A 49 -5.96 11.53 4.32
N TYR A 50 -5.50 11.22 3.11
CA TYR A 50 -6.10 11.82 1.91
C TYR A 50 -7.53 11.34 1.64
N TYR A 51 -7.85 10.11 2.05
CA TYR A 51 -9.20 9.57 2.00
C TYR A 51 -10.14 10.31 2.97
N GLU A 52 -9.72 10.50 4.23
CA GLU A 52 -10.48 11.24 5.26
C GLU A 52 -10.65 12.72 4.92
N GLU A 53 -9.71 13.31 4.19
CA GLU A 53 -9.81 14.67 3.66
C GLU A 53 -10.63 14.75 2.35
N GLU A 54 -11.26 13.65 1.91
CA GLU A 54 -12.04 13.52 0.67
C GLU A 54 -11.25 13.95 -0.60
N LYS A 55 -9.92 13.85 -0.57
CA LYS A 55 -9.03 14.23 -1.69
C LYS A 55 -8.92 13.11 -2.71
N PHE A 56 -10.05 12.56 -3.15
CA PHE A 56 -10.10 11.42 -4.07
C PHE A 56 -9.38 11.69 -5.39
N ASN A 57 -9.51 12.89 -5.96
CA ASN A 57 -8.77 13.25 -7.19
C ASN A 57 -7.25 13.10 -7.04
N LEU A 58 -6.70 13.42 -5.86
CA LEU A 58 -5.28 13.26 -5.59
C LEU A 58 -4.91 11.78 -5.45
N LEU A 59 -5.75 10.98 -4.78
CA LEU A 59 -5.58 9.53 -4.69
C LEU A 59 -5.61 8.88 -6.08
N VAL A 60 -6.50 9.32 -6.98
CA VAL A 60 -6.54 8.88 -8.38
C VAL A 60 -5.27 9.29 -9.13
N GLN A 61 -4.79 10.52 -8.95
CA GLN A 61 -3.54 10.98 -9.57
C GLN A 61 -2.34 10.10 -9.17
N TYR A 62 -2.31 9.64 -7.92
CA TYR A 62 -1.26 8.77 -7.38
C TYR A 62 -1.69 7.30 -7.28
N MET A 63 -2.55 6.83 -8.18
CA MET A 63 -3.13 5.47 -8.09
C MET A 63 -2.09 4.34 -8.05
N ARG A 64 -0.90 4.54 -8.64
CA ARG A 64 0.20 3.55 -8.54
C ARG A 64 0.69 3.38 -7.09
N PHE A 65 0.78 4.47 -6.33
CA PHE A 65 1.13 4.41 -4.91
C PHE A 65 0.00 3.76 -4.10
N VAL A 66 -1.27 4.06 -4.42
CA VAL A 66 -2.42 3.41 -3.79
C VAL A 66 -2.41 1.90 -4.03
N ALA A 67 -2.18 1.47 -5.28
CA ALA A 67 -2.09 0.06 -5.64
C ALA A 67 -0.89 -0.64 -4.97
N TYR A 68 0.26 0.01 -4.90
CA TYR A 68 1.44 -0.50 -4.19
C TYR A 68 1.17 -0.69 -2.69
N SER A 69 0.55 0.29 -2.05
CA SER A 69 0.20 0.21 -0.62
C SER A 69 -0.82 -0.91 -0.36
N SER A 70 -1.85 -1.03 -1.22
CA SER A 70 -2.81 -2.13 -1.16
C SER A 70 -2.15 -3.51 -1.31
N PHE A 71 -1.19 -3.64 -2.23
CA PHE A 71 -0.39 -4.85 -2.38
C PHE A 71 0.37 -5.21 -1.09
N LEU A 72 1.01 -4.21 -0.46
CA LEU A 72 1.73 -4.45 0.80
C LEU A 72 0.79 -4.83 1.94
N CYS A 73 -0.39 -4.23 2.04
CA CYS A 73 -1.41 -4.63 3.02
C CYS A 73 -1.84 -6.10 2.79
N GLU A 74 -2.09 -6.51 1.54
CA GLU A 74 -2.41 -7.91 1.24
C GLU A 74 -1.25 -8.86 1.58
N TYR A 75 -0.01 -8.48 1.26
CA TYR A 75 1.17 -9.25 1.62
C TYR A 75 1.27 -9.41 3.14
N GLY A 76 1.08 -8.32 3.88
CA GLY A 76 1.08 -8.32 5.33
C GLY A 76 0.03 -9.26 5.91
N ALA A 77 -1.19 -9.23 5.40
CA ALA A 77 -2.27 -10.10 5.87
C ALA A 77 -1.98 -11.58 5.58
N LYS A 78 -1.53 -11.90 4.35
CA LYS A 78 -1.18 -13.27 3.94
C LYS A 78 -0.05 -13.89 4.78
N ASN A 79 0.85 -13.06 5.31
CA ASN A 79 1.99 -13.50 6.12
C ASN A 79 1.80 -13.23 7.63
N SER A 80 0.58 -12.90 8.07
CA SER A 80 0.27 -12.62 9.48
C SER A 80 1.11 -11.50 10.12
N ILE A 81 1.55 -10.54 9.31
CA ILE A 81 2.26 -9.33 9.75
C ILE A 81 1.26 -8.33 10.34
N ILE A 82 0.08 -8.21 9.71
CA ILE A 82 -1.01 -7.38 10.20
C ILE A 82 -2.19 -8.27 10.66
N PRO A 83 -2.89 -7.92 11.74
CA PRO A 83 -4.10 -8.61 12.17
C PRO A 83 -5.22 -8.54 11.13
N SER A 84 -6.09 -9.55 11.09
CA SER A 84 -7.22 -9.60 10.15
C SER A 84 -8.16 -8.39 10.30
N GLU A 85 -8.44 -7.96 11.52
CA GLU A 85 -9.33 -6.82 11.78
C GLU A 85 -8.74 -5.51 11.23
N GLU A 86 -7.42 -5.34 11.34
CA GLU A 86 -6.73 -4.19 10.76
C GLU A 86 -6.72 -4.24 9.23
N PHE A 87 -6.47 -5.43 8.66
CA PHE A 87 -6.55 -5.63 7.23
C PHE A 87 -7.95 -5.29 6.67
N ASP A 88 -9.02 -5.74 7.32
CA ASP A 88 -10.39 -5.46 6.88
C ASP A 88 -10.68 -3.96 6.85
N ALA A 89 -10.23 -3.23 7.87
CA ALA A 89 -10.36 -1.78 7.93
C ALA A 89 -9.55 -1.07 6.84
N MET A 90 -8.31 -1.52 6.58
CA MET A 90 -7.47 -0.98 5.50
C MET A 90 -8.09 -1.26 4.13
N ASN A 91 -8.54 -2.49 3.91
CA ASN A 91 -9.11 -2.96 2.66
C ASN A 91 -10.39 -2.20 2.28
N LEU A 92 -11.23 -1.85 3.27
CA LEU A 92 -12.41 -1.02 3.03
C LEU A 92 -12.06 0.33 2.38
N ILE A 93 -11.00 0.99 2.84
CA ILE A 93 -10.54 2.26 2.23
C ILE A 93 -10.10 2.04 0.79
N PHE A 94 -9.30 1.00 0.52
CA PHE A 94 -8.85 0.69 -0.84
C PHE A 94 -10.02 0.37 -1.77
N MET A 95 -11.01 -0.38 -1.30
CA MET A 95 -12.21 -0.70 -2.07
C MET A 95 -13.02 0.55 -2.42
N ASN A 96 -13.22 1.46 -1.46
CA ASN A 96 -13.94 2.72 -1.72
C ASN A 96 -13.20 3.59 -2.76
N ILE A 97 -11.87 3.63 -2.71
CA ILE A 97 -11.06 4.34 -3.73
C ILE A 97 -11.22 3.67 -5.10
N HIS A 98 -11.19 2.34 -5.17
CA HIS A 98 -11.37 1.59 -6.40
C HIS A 98 -12.75 1.81 -7.03
N GLU A 99 -13.81 1.82 -6.21
CA GLU A 99 -15.17 2.13 -6.64
C GLU A 99 -15.27 3.54 -7.23
N TYR A 100 -14.69 4.54 -6.55
CA TYR A 100 -14.64 5.92 -7.05
C TYR A 100 -13.94 6.02 -8.41
N VAL A 101 -12.77 5.37 -8.56
CA VAL A 101 -12.03 5.33 -9.84
C VAL A 101 -12.86 4.67 -10.94
N THR A 102 -13.57 3.60 -10.62
CA THR A 102 -14.40 2.85 -11.59
C THR A 102 -15.58 3.68 -12.07
N GLN A 103 -16.23 4.43 -11.18
CA GLN A 103 -17.33 5.33 -11.54
C GLN A 103 -16.88 6.45 -12.49
N ILE A 104 -15.72 7.07 -12.23
CA ILE A 104 -15.15 8.10 -13.12
C ILE A 104 -14.90 7.55 -14.52
N ARG A 105 -14.34 6.34 -14.64
CA ARG A 105 -14.01 5.75 -15.95
C ARG A 105 -15.22 5.40 -16.80
N ASN A 106 -16.38 5.17 -16.16
CA ASN A 106 -17.62 4.79 -16.82
C ASN A 106 -18.59 5.97 -17.03
N SER A 107 -18.18 7.19 -16.65
CA SER A 107 -18.91 8.45 -16.82
C SER A 107 -18.45 9.18 -18.08
#